data_AF-A0A917EV59-F1
#
_entry.id   AF-A0A917EV59-F1
#
_cell.length_a   1.000
_cell.length_b   1.000
_cell.length_c   1.000
_cell.angle_alpha   90.00
_cell.angle_beta   90.00
_cell.angle_gamma   90.00
#
_symmetry.space_group_name_H-M   'P 1'
#
loop_
_entity.id
_entity.type
_entity.pdbx_description
1 polymer ?
#
loop_
_entity_poly.entity_id
_entity_poly.type
_entity_poly.pdbx_seq_one_letter_code
_entity_poly.pdbx_strand_id
1 'polypeptide(L)'
;MSDKTSVQSAPTSSSGSAVKTSSTTPLGGGGSNDSTATKRSTRVRPGDFIFRGLSTGSAVLIMVILAGVALFLIISAIPAITADWSTNSQLNTGPTAAFPNFWAYVGPLIWGTLWSAAIALLFGAPIGIGIALFISHYAPRRLASILGYLVDLLAAVPSIVFGLWGIIVIRPFLLPLSDWLSANLGWIPLFGGPVTTTGSTILAGALVLAVMILPIITSISREIFLQTPRLNEEAALALGATRWEMIRLAVFPYAKSGIVSATLLGLGRALGETMAIALIISPAILVSVRLITEGQNSQTIAANIALNFPIATTLQRDALIGTGLMLFVISLAVNSIARLIVNGKRGKRKKGKDKPSTPGPLSTLPSGDFASATAIDVVAGTPRIGVSDIEGPTPEEDIEGARY
;
A
#
# COMPACT_ATOMS: atom_id res chain seq x y z
N MET A 1 47.56 -45.79 -31.57
CA MET A 1 46.70 -46.94 -31.92
C MET A 1 45.36 -46.38 -32.36
N SER A 2 45.16 -46.34 -33.68
CA SER A 2 43.93 -46.38 -34.49
C SER A 2 42.59 -45.89 -33.92
N ASP A 3 41.72 -45.16 -34.63
CA ASP A 3 41.77 -44.54 -35.96
C ASP A 3 40.53 -43.59 -36.03
N LYS A 4 40.76 -42.36 -36.52
CA LYS A 4 40.02 -41.65 -37.58
C LYS A 4 38.49 -41.31 -37.52
N THR A 5 38.25 -40.00 -37.72
CA THR A 5 37.36 -39.34 -38.74
C THR A 5 35.84 -39.52 -38.65
N SER A 6 34.95 -38.58 -38.98
CA SER A 6 35.01 -37.30 -39.70
C SER A 6 33.67 -36.57 -39.56
N VAL A 7 33.73 -35.23 -39.49
CA VAL A 7 32.94 -34.20 -40.21
C VAL A 7 31.76 -34.70 -41.07
N GLN A 8 30.55 -34.10 -40.93
CA GLN A 8 29.90 -33.29 -42.00
C GLN A 8 28.59 -32.59 -41.59
N SER A 9 28.40 -31.45 -42.23
CA SER A 9 27.34 -30.43 -42.19
C SER A 9 26.01 -30.80 -42.89
N ALA A 10 24.97 -30.00 -42.60
CA ALA A 10 23.64 -29.84 -43.27
C ALA A 10 23.69 -29.83 -44.83
N PRO A 11 22.59 -29.82 -45.64
CA PRO A 11 21.24 -29.21 -45.43
C PRO A 11 20.03 -29.88 -46.17
N THR A 12 18.87 -29.19 -46.17
CA THR A 12 17.91 -28.97 -47.29
C THR A 12 16.42 -29.28 -47.09
N SER A 13 15.65 -28.31 -47.58
CA SER A 13 14.21 -28.20 -47.79
C SER A 13 13.70 -28.93 -49.04
N SER A 14 12.44 -29.37 -49.02
CA SER A 14 11.44 -29.43 -50.13
C SER A 14 10.25 -30.24 -49.57
N SER A 15 8.97 -30.15 -49.94
CA SER A 15 8.10 -29.53 -50.96
C SER A 15 6.67 -29.68 -50.34
N GLY A 16 5.63 -28.87 -50.57
CA GLY A 16 4.99 -28.53 -51.83
C GLY A 16 3.65 -29.29 -51.99
N SER A 17 2.56 -28.55 -52.20
CA SER A 17 1.21 -28.97 -52.67
C SER A 17 0.20 -29.46 -51.61
N ALA A 18 -1.08 -29.05 -51.57
CA ALA A 18 -1.94 -28.56 -52.64
C ALA A 18 -3.03 -27.58 -52.14
N VAL A 19 -3.29 -26.57 -52.99
CA VAL A 19 -4.47 -25.70 -52.97
C VAL A 19 -5.64 -26.44 -53.61
N LYS A 20 -6.84 -26.34 -53.03
CA LYS A 20 -8.10 -26.68 -53.71
C LYS A 20 -9.10 -25.52 -53.55
N THR A 21 -9.33 -24.83 -54.65
CA THR A 21 -10.37 -23.81 -54.85
C THR A 21 -11.61 -24.44 -55.49
N SER A 22 -12.79 -24.14 -54.92
CA SER A 22 -14.11 -23.96 -55.58
C SER A 22 -15.19 -24.07 -54.49
N SER A 23 -16.31 -23.35 -54.46
CA SER A 23 -16.89 -22.27 -55.26
C SER A 23 -18.22 -21.87 -54.59
N THR A 24 -18.61 -20.59 -54.75
CA THR A 24 -20.00 -20.07 -54.88
C THR A 24 -21.03 -20.20 -53.74
N THR A 25 -21.45 -19.04 -53.23
CA THR A 25 -22.68 -18.74 -52.46
C THR A 25 -23.96 -18.92 -53.30
N PRO A 26 -25.13 -19.17 -52.69
CA PRO A 26 -26.13 -18.10 -52.63
C PRO A 26 -26.85 -17.97 -51.28
N LEU A 27 -27.39 -16.75 -51.05
CA LEU A 27 -28.28 -16.39 -49.95
C LEU A 27 -29.63 -17.13 -50.03
N GLY A 28 -30.19 -17.49 -48.88
CA GLY A 28 -31.63 -17.74 -48.73
C GLY A 28 -32.02 -18.61 -47.54
N GLY A 29 -32.98 -18.13 -46.73
CA GLY A 29 -33.88 -18.99 -45.95
C GLY A 29 -33.64 -19.02 -44.44
N GLY A 30 -34.53 -18.35 -43.69
CA GLY A 30 -34.54 -18.35 -42.23
C GLY A 30 -34.90 -19.69 -41.60
N GLY A 31 -34.48 -19.86 -40.34
CA GLY A 31 -34.84 -20.98 -39.48
C GLY A 31 -34.08 -20.93 -38.17
N SER A 32 -34.77 -20.51 -37.10
CA SER A 32 -34.51 -20.83 -35.68
C SER A 32 -33.05 -21.13 -35.27
N ASN A 33 -32.35 -20.11 -34.73
CA ASN A 33 -31.19 -20.35 -33.88
C ASN A 33 -31.66 -20.96 -32.56
N ASP A 34 -31.85 -22.28 -32.58
CA ASP A 34 -31.95 -23.12 -31.39
C ASP A 34 -30.56 -23.11 -30.73
N SER A 35 -30.33 -22.14 -29.83
CA SER A 35 -29.11 -22.06 -29.05
C SER A 35 -29.11 -23.18 -28.01
N THR A 36 -28.84 -24.40 -28.47
CA THR A 36 -28.41 -25.50 -27.62
C THR A 36 -27.06 -25.11 -27.04
N ALA A 37 -27.11 -24.41 -25.90
CA ALA A 37 -25.95 -24.14 -25.07
C ALA A 37 -25.37 -25.50 -24.67
N THR A 38 -24.40 -25.98 -25.43
CA THR A 38 -23.63 -27.17 -25.11
C THR A 38 -23.00 -26.88 -23.75
N LYS A 39 -23.54 -27.47 -22.68
CA LYS A 39 -22.91 -27.51 -21.35
C LYS A 39 -21.55 -28.19 -21.56
N ARG A 40 -20.51 -27.39 -21.82
CA ARG A 40 -19.14 -27.85 -21.77
C ARG A 40 -18.91 -28.28 -20.33
N SER A 41 -19.01 -29.59 -20.09
CA SER A 41 -18.53 -30.22 -18.87
C SER A 41 -17.04 -29.88 -18.76
N THR A 42 -16.72 -28.90 -17.91
CA THR A 42 -15.35 -28.60 -17.56
C THR A 42 -14.82 -29.83 -16.83
N ARG A 43 -14.09 -30.71 -17.54
CA ARG A 43 -13.29 -31.75 -16.91
C ARG A 43 -12.37 -31.05 -15.92
N VAL A 44 -12.70 -31.15 -14.64
CA VAL A 44 -11.90 -30.59 -13.55
C VAL A 44 -10.53 -31.25 -13.65
N ARG A 45 -9.49 -30.46 -13.90
CA ARG A 45 -8.14 -31.00 -13.98
C ARG A 45 -7.75 -31.47 -12.57
N PRO A 46 -7.10 -32.63 -12.42
CA PRO A 46 -6.69 -33.12 -11.10
C PRO A 46 -5.78 -32.11 -10.37
N GLY A 47 -5.00 -31.33 -11.13
CA GLY A 47 -4.21 -30.22 -10.58
C GLY A 47 -5.06 -29.12 -9.93
N ASP A 48 -6.23 -28.79 -10.49
CA ASP A 48 -7.14 -27.79 -9.91
C ASP A 48 -7.73 -28.28 -8.59
N PHE A 49 -7.99 -29.59 -8.47
CA PHE A 49 -8.46 -30.20 -7.23
C PHE A 49 -7.38 -30.19 -6.14
N ILE A 50 -6.15 -30.58 -6.48
CA ILE A 50 -5.01 -30.57 -5.55
C ILE A 50 -4.70 -29.14 -5.10
N PHE A 51 -4.64 -28.19 -6.04
CA PHE A 51 -4.38 -26.79 -5.73
C PHE A 51 -5.46 -26.19 -4.83
N ARG A 52 -6.74 -26.45 -5.14
CA ARG A 52 -7.85 -26.01 -4.31
C ARG A 52 -7.77 -26.64 -2.91
N GLY A 53 -7.51 -27.93 -2.82
CA GLY A 53 -7.35 -28.65 -1.55
C GLY A 53 -6.25 -28.05 -0.69
N LEU A 54 -5.05 -27.88 -1.25
CA LEU A 54 -3.91 -27.26 -0.58
C LEU A 54 -4.23 -25.81 -0.15
N SER A 55 -4.79 -25.00 -1.03
CA SER A 55 -5.13 -23.60 -0.72
C SER A 55 -6.17 -23.51 0.41
N THR A 56 -7.23 -24.31 0.36
CA THR A 56 -8.23 -24.34 1.43
C THR A 56 -7.68 -24.93 2.72
N GLY A 57 -6.83 -25.96 2.64
CA GLY A 57 -6.18 -26.57 3.79
C GLY A 57 -5.26 -25.59 4.50
N SER A 58 -4.44 -24.84 3.75
CA SER A 58 -3.61 -23.77 4.30
C SER A 58 -4.43 -22.67 4.96
N ALA A 59 -5.53 -22.22 4.34
CA ALA A 59 -6.40 -21.20 4.91
C ALA A 59 -7.04 -21.67 6.23
N VAL A 60 -7.54 -22.91 6.28
CA VAL A 60 -8.11 -23.51 7.51
C VAL A 60 -7.03 -23.66 8.57
N LEU A 61 -5.85 -24.17 8.22
CA LEU A 61 -4.73 -24.33 9.15
C LEU A 61 -4.31 -23.00 9.78
N ILE A 62 -4.18 -21.93 8.99
CA ILE A 62 -3.89 -20.58 9.50
C ILE A 62 -4.98 -20.15 10.48
N MET A 63 -6.25 -20.40 10.17
CA MET A 63 -7.36 -20.02 11.04
C MET A 63 -7.37 -20.79 12.35
N VAL A 64 -7.04 -22.09 12.31
CA VAL A 64 -6.89 -22.94 13.51
C VAL A 64 -5.72 -22.45 14.37
N ILE A 65 -4.57 -22.12 13.77
CA ILE A 65 -3.42 -21.58 14.49
C ILE A 65 -3.77 -20.24 15.14
N LEU A 66 -4.42 -19.32 14.43
CA LEU A 66 -4.85 -18.03 14.99
C LEU A 66 -5.83 -18.21 16.15
N ALA A 67 -6.80 -19.11 16.01
CA ALA A 67 -7.73 -19.43 17.08
C ALA A 67 -7.02 -20.07 18.29
N GLY A 68 -6.07 -20.98 18.04
CA GLY A 68 -5.25 -21.62 19.07
C GLY A 68 -4.38 -20.61 19.83
N VAL A 69 -3.72 -19.69 19.13
CA VAL A 69 -2.95 -18.60 19.75
C VAL A 69 -3.86 -17.70 20.57
N ALA A 70 -5.02 -17.30 20.04
CA ALA A 70 -5.98 -16.48 20.79
C ALA A 70 -6.46 -17.19 22.06
N LEU A 71 -6.79 -18.48 21.97
CA LEU A 71 -7.22 -19.28 23.12
C LEU A 71 -6.10 -19.42 24.16
N PHE A 72 -4.86 -19.69 23.71
CA PHE A 72 -3.68 -19.75 24.58
C PHE A 72 -3.47 -18.43 25.33
N LEU A 73 -3.50 -17.29 24.62
CA LEU A 73 -3.35 -15.97 25.23
C LEU A 73 -4.45 -15.69 26.26
N ILE A 74 -5.69 -16.08 25.99
CA ILE A 74 -6.81 -15.93 26.93
C ILE A 74 -6.57 -16.78 28.18
N ILE A 75 -6.29 -18.08 28.02
CA ILE A 75 -6.10 -19.01 29.14
C ILE A 75 -4.92 -18.58 30.01
N SER A 76 -3.78 -18.24 29.41
CA SER A 76 -2.59 -17.79 30.13
C SER A 76 -2.74 -16.42 30.78
N ALA A 77 -3.64 -15.56 30.30
CA ALA A 77 -3.89 -14.26 30.91
C ALA A 77 -4.80 -14.34 32.15
N ILE A 78 -5.66 -15.36 32.28
CA ILE A 78 -6.62 -15.48 33.39
C ILE A 78 -5.94 -15.40 34.76
N PRO A 79 -4.88 -16.17 35.07
CA PRO A 79 -4.23 -16.13 36.38
C PRO A 79 -3.75 -14.73 36.76
N ALA A 80 -3.19 -13.99 35.81
CA ALA A 80 -2.72 -12.63 36.03
C ALA A 80 -3.85 -11.61 36.21
N ILE A 81 -4.98 -11.81 35.54
CA ILE A 81 -6.16 -10.92 35.66
C ILE A 81 -6.87 -11.13 36.99
N THR A 82 -6.98 -12.37 37.47
CA THR A 82 -7.73 -12.72 38.68
C THR A 82 -6.89 -12.66 39.96
N ALA A 83 -5.56 -12.63 39.85
CA ALA A 83 -4.68 -12.53 41.01
C ALA A 83 -4.86 -11.20 41.75
N ASP A 84 -4.61 -11.22 43.07
CA ASP A 84 -4.42 -10.01 43.86
C ASP A 84 -2.95 -9.58 43.78
N TRP A 85 -2.70 -8.49 43.06
CA TRP A 85 -1.34 -8.00 42.78
C TRP A 85 -0.66 -7.42 44.02
N SER A 86 -1.46 -6.93 44.99
CA SER A 86 -0.96 -6.26 46.18
C SER A 86 -0.38 -7.23 47.20
N THR A 87 -0.97 -8.42 47.31
CA THR A 87 -0.61 -9.44 48.30
C THR A 87 0.26 -10.56 47.73
N ASN A 88 0.31 -10.73 46.41
CA ASN A 88 1.07 -11.79 45.78
C ASN A 88 2.57 -11.48 45.69
N SER A 89 3.41 -12.34 46.28
CA SER A 89 4.86 -12.16 46.33
C SER A 89 5.55 -12.12 44.96
N GLN A 90 4.97 -12.74 43.93
CA GLN A 90 5.51 -12.72 42.57
C GLN A 90 5.18 -11.43 41.82
N LEU A 91 4.04 -10.80 42.11
CA LEU A 91 3.59 -9.59 41.41
C LEU A 91 4.01 -8.32 42.15
N ASN A 92 4.12 -8.36 43.48
CA ASN A 92 4.59 -7.26 44.31
C ASN A 92 6.13 -7.11 44.31
N THR A 93 6.81 -7.60 43.27
CA THR A 93 8.25 -7.46 43.08
C THR A 93 8.58 -7.10 41.62
N GLY A 94 9.73 -6.49 41.39
CA GLY A 94 10.20 -6.15 40.05
C GLY A 94 9.29 -5.17 39.28
N PRO A 95 9.17 -5.31 37.95
CA PRO A 95 8.49 -4.33 37.10
C PRO A 95 6.97 -4.24 37.31
N THR A 96 6.37 -5.23 38.00
CA THR A 96 4.93 -5.27 38.33
C THR A 96 4.60 -4.71 39.71
N ALA A 97 5.60 -4.48 40.58
CA ALA A 97 5.40 -4.15 42.00
C ALA A 97 4.63 -2.85 42.24
N ALA A 98 4.70 -1.90 41.32
CA ALA A 98 4.07 -0.60 41.46
C ALA A 98 2.57 -0.59 41.13
N PHE A 99 1.97 -1.73 40.76
CA PHE A 99 0.62 -1.76 40.20
C PHE A 99 -0.35 -2.55 41.07
N PRO A 100 -1.51 -1.96 41.44
CA PRO A 100 -2.50 -2.60 42.31
C PRO A 100 -3.30 -3.70 41.62
N ASN A 101 -3.32 -3.73 40.29
CA ASN A 101 -4.02 -4.74 39.50
C ASN A 101 -3.50 -4.78 38.04
N PHE A 102 -3.92 -5.80 37.30
CA PHE A 102 -3.57 -6.00 35.89
C PHE A 102 -3.89 -4.79 35.00
N TRP A 103 -5.05 -4.14 35.17
CA TRP A 103 -5.45 -3.03 34.31
C TRP A 103 -4.62 -1.76 34.53
N ALA A 104 -4.20 -1.51 35.77
CA ALA A 104 -3.29 -0.41 36.11
C ALA A 104 -1.90 -0.61 35.49
N TYR A 105 -1.45 -1.86 35.35
CA TYR A 105 -0.21 -2.21 34.67
C TYR A 105 -0.32 -2.09 33.14
N VAL A 106 -1.42 -2.58 32.57
CA VAL A 106 -1.59 -2.68 31.11
C VAL A 106 -2.02 -1.36 30.46
N GLY A 107 -2.82 -0.55 31.16
CA GLY A 107 -3.34 0.72 30.63
C GLY A 107 -2.24 1.66 30.10
N PRO A 108 -1.19 1.96 30.89
CA PRO A 108 -0.06 2.75 30.43
C PRO A 108 0.67 2.17 29.20
N LEU A 109 0.76 0.84 29.10
CA LEU A 109 1.40 0.15 27.97
C LEU A 109 0.57 0.25 26.69
N ILE A 110 -0.76 0.12 26.81
CA ILE A 110 -1.70 0.37 25.70
C ILE A 110 -1.54 1.80 25.20
N TRP A 111 -1.51 2.76 26.12
CA TRP A 111 -1.31 4.17 25.78
C TRP A 111 0.02 4.38 25.05
N GLY A 112 1.12 3.85 25.57
CA GLY A 112 2.44 3.94 24.93
C GLY A 112 2.45 3.38 23.52
N THR A 113 1.89 2.18 23.31
CA THR A 113 1.79 1.54 21.98
C THR A 113 0.95 2.36 21.00
N LEU A 114 -0.22 2.85 21.41
CA LEU A 114 -1.09 3.63 20.54
C LEU A 114 -0.50 5.01 20.24
N TRP A 115 0.09 5.65 21.25
CA TRP A 115 0.66 6.98 21.12
C TRP A 115 1.90 6.98 20.22
N SER A 116 2.84 6.05 20.42
CA SER A 116 4.01 5.92 19.55
C SER A 116 3.61 5.60 18.10
N ALA A 117 2.64 4.71 17.91
CA ALA A 117 2.17 4.34 16.58
C ALA A 117 1.41 5.49 15.89
N ALA A 118 0.62 6.27 16.64
CA ALA A 118 -0.09 7.44 16.11
C ALA A 118 0.89 8.52 15.63
N ILE A 119 1.92 8.83 16.42
CA ILE A 119 2.97 9.79 16.03
C ILE A 119 3.74 9.27 14.81
N ALA A 120 4.11 7.98 14.82
CA ALA A 120 4.81 7.37 13.68
C ALA A 120 3.98 7.47 12.39
N LEU A 121 2.66 7.28 12.47
CA LEU A 121 1.76 7.39 11.33
C LEU A 121 1.56 8.84 10.89
N LEU A 122 1.49 9.78 11.85
CA LEU A 122 1.37 11.21 11.59
C LEU A 122 2.51 11.72 10.71
N PHE A 123 3.75 11.27 10.96
CA PHE A 123 4.91 11.64 10.16
C PHE A 123 5.10 10.70 8.95
N GLY A 124 5.05 9.40 9.17
CA GLY A 124 5.38 8.39 8.16
C GLY A 124 4.36 8.29 7.03
N ALA A 125 3.05 8.39 7.31
CA ALA A 125 2.05 8.20 6.27
C ALA A 125 2.04 9.34 5.23
N PRO A 126 2.02 10.64 5.60
CA PRO A 126 2.07 11.71 4.61
C PRO A 126 3.35 11.70 3.77
N ILE A 127 4.50 11.46 4.43
CA ILE A 127 5.80 11.40 3.74
C ILE A 127 5.82 10.21 2.78
N GLY A 128 5.39 9.02 3.21
CA GLY A 128 5.39 7.82 2.36
C GLY A 128 4.43 7.94 1.17
N ILE A 129 3.25 8.53 1.38
CA ILE A 129 2.29 8.84 0.31
C ILE A 129 2.89 9.87 -0.67
N GLY A 130 3.56 10.90 -0.15
CA GLY A 130 4.23 11.92 -0.96
C GLY A 130 5.35 11.35 -1.83
N ILE A 131 6.21 10.50 -1.26
CA ILE A 131 7.26 9.79 -2.00
C ILE A 131 6.66 8.88 -3.06
N ALA A 132 5.61 8.12 -2.72
CA ALA A 132 4.93 7.24 -3.68
C ALA A 132 4.36 8.02 -4.87
N LEU A 133 3.74 9.17 -4.60
CA LEU A 133 3.17 10.05 -5.61
C LEU A 133 4.26 10.69 -6.48
N PHE A 134 5.38 11.11 -5.88
CA PHE A 134 6.52 11.62 -6.62
C PHE A 134 7.09 10.56 -7.56
N ILE A 135 7.37 9.35 -7.06
CA ILE A 135 7.92 8.24 -7.85
C ILE A 135 6.98 7.84 -8.99
N SER A 136 5.66 7.83 -8.75
CA SER A 136 4.68 7.38 -9.74
C SER A 136 4.38 8.41 -10.83
N HIS A 137 4.29 9.70 -10.49
CA HIS A 137 3.74 10.71 -11.42
C HIS A 137 4.69 11.88 -11.75
N TYR A 138 5.68 12.17 -10.91
CA TYR A 138 6.57 13.32 -11.12
C TYR A 138 7.99 12.92 -11.55
N ALA A 139 8.49 11.78 -11.09
CA ALA A 139 9.86 11.35 -11.33
C ALA A 139 10.06 10.87 -12.78
N PRO A 140 11.19 11.23 -13.42
CA PRO A 140 11.56 10.64 -14.70
C PRO A 140 11.85 9.14 -14.53
N ARG A 141 11.63 8.34 -15.58
CA ARG A 141 11.68 6.86 -15.54
C ARG A 141 12.91 6.28 -14.81
N ARG A 142 14.10 6.83 -15.05
CA ARG A 142 15.34 6.37 -14.39
C ARG A 142 15.33 6.65 -12.89
N LEU A 143 14.95 7.86 -12.49
CA LEU A 143 14.88 8.25 -11.09
C LEU A 143 13.80 7.46 -10.35
N ALA A 144 12.64 7.26 -10.98
CA ALA A 144 11.56 6.45 -10.42
C ALA A 144 12.01 5.01 -10.12
N SER A 145 12.78 4.39 -11.03
CA SER A 145 13.33 3.05 -10.85
C SER A 145 14.35 2.99 -9.71
N ILE A 146 15.29 3.95 -9.65
CA ILE A 146 16.31 4.01 -8.60
C ILE A 146 15.66 4.24 -7.23
N LEU A 147 14.79 5.25 -7.11
CA LEU A 147 14.09 5.53 -5.85
C LEU A 147 13.21 4.36 -5.44
N GLY A 148 12.56 3.69 -6.41
CA GLY A 148 11.76 2.50 -6.13
C GLY A 148 12.59 1.39 -5.50
N TYR A 149 13.74 1.09 -6.10
CA TYR A 149 14.69 0.12 -5.57
C TYR A 149 15.21 0.50 -4.17
N LEU A 150 15.55 1.77 -3.93
CA LEU A 150 16.01 2.24 -2.61
C LEU A 150 14.95 2.08 -1.52
N VAL A 151 13.69 2.39 -1.84
CA VAL A 151 12.55 2.19 -0.93
C VAL A 151 12.40 0.70 -0.60
N ASP A 152 12.48 -0.17 -1.60
CA ASP A 152 12.33 -1.61 -1.41
C ASP A 152 13.52 -2.20 -0.63
N LEU A 153 14.74 -1.67 -0.85
CA LEU A 153 15.94 -2.02 -0.07
C LEU A 153 15.81 -1.60 1.39
N LEU A 154 15.22 -0.44 1.66
CA LEU A 154 14.99 0.06 3.02
C LEU A 154 14.06 -0.88 3.81
N ALA A 155 13.14 -1.59 3.15
CA ALA A 155 12.29 -2.60 3.79
C ALA A 155 13.04 -3.86 4.23
N ALA A 156 14.21 -4.15 3.63
CA ALA A 156 15.04 -5.30 3.98
C ALA A 156 15.92 -5.07 5.20
N VAL A 157 16.05 -3.83 5.67
CA VAL A 157 16.89 -3.48 6.81
C VAL A 157 16.28 -4.05 8.11
N PRO A 158 17.06 -4.77 8.93
CA PRO A 158 16.59 -5.28 10.21
C PRO A 158 16.16 -4.17 11.17
N SER A 159 15.12 -4.42 11.98
CA SER A 159 14.60 -3.42 12.93
C SER A 159 15.62 -2.95 13.97
N ILE A 160 16.50 -3.84 14.42
CA ILE A 160 17.57 -3.51 15.38
C ILE A 160 18.54 -2.45 14.82
N VAL A 161 18.79 -2.46 13.50
CA VAL A 161 19.67 -1.50 12.84
C VAL A 161 19.05 -0.11 12.88
N PHE A 162 17.74 0.00 12.66
CA PHE A 162 17.01 1.27 12.84
C PHE A 162 17.05 1.75 14.29
N GLY A 163 16.92 0.84 15.26
CA GLY A 163 17.06 1.16 16.69
C GLY A 163 18.42 1.77 17.02
N LEU A 164 19.50 1.11 16.58
CA LEU A 164 20.88 1.57 16.79
C LEU A 164 21.15 2.89 16.05
N TRP A 165 20.72 3.02 14.80
CA TRP A 165 20.79 4.27 14.05
C TRP A 165 20.01 5.39 14.75
N GLY A 166 18.85 5.07 15.31
CA GLY A 166 18.06 5.97 16.13
C GLY A 166 18.83 6.51 17.32
N ILE A 167 19.63 5.65 17.95
CA ILE A 167 20.47 6.07 19.06
C ILE A 167 21.59 7.01 18.61
N ILE A 168 22.31 6.63 17.55
CA ILE A 168 23.53 7.30 17.13
C ILE A 168 23.22 8.61 16.38
N VAL A 169 22.10 8.68 15.68
CA VAL A 169 21.77 9.79 14.78
C VAL A 169 20.55 10.57 15.26
N ILE A 170 19.42 9.89 15.49
CA ILE A 170 18.15 10.60 15.78
C ILE A 170 18.16 11.26 17.15
N ARG A 171 18.60 10.56 18.20
CA ARG A 171 18.67 11.14 19.56
C ARG A 171 19.49 12.44 19.60
N PRO A 172 20.77 12.47 19.16
CA PRO A 172 21.56 13.71 19.19
C PRO A 172 21.01 14.78 18.25
N PHE A 173 20.45 14.39 17.09
CA PHE A 173 19.80 15.33 16.18
C PHE A 173 18.58 16.02 16.80
N LEU A 174 17.83 15.32 17.66
CA LEU A 174 16.65 15.86 18.31
C LEU A 174 16.96 16.70 19.54
N LEU A 175 18.17 16.64 20.14
CA LEU A 175 18.48 17.41 21.34
C LEU A 175 18.30 18.93 21.14
N PRO A 176 18.95 19.58 20.14
CA PRO A 176 18.76 21.02 19.92
C PRO A 176 17.32 21.36 19.54
N LEU A 177 16.65 20.45 18.82
CA LEU A 177 15.25 20.61 18.45
C LEU A 177 14.37 20.56 19.71
N SER A 178 14.60 19.63 20.63
CA SER A 178 13.84 19.51 21.88
C SER A 178 14.03 20.73 22.80
N ASP A 179 15.24 21.28 22.87
CA ASP A 179 15.51 22.52 23.59
C ASP A 179 14.72 23.69 22.98
N TRP A 180 14.75 23.82 21.65
CA TRP A 180 14.00 24.85 20.94
C TRP A 180 12.49 24.68 21.12
N LEU A 181 11.96 23.46 21.02
CA LEU A 181 10.54 23.19 21.23
C LEU A 181 10.11 23.48 22.66
N SER A 182 10.93 23.14 23.66
CA SER A 182 10.60 23.46 25.05
C SER A 182 10.61 24.97 25.30
N ALA A 183 11.60 25.69 24.77
CA ALA A 183 11.72 27.14 24.94
C ALA A 183 10.58 27.93 24.26
N ASN A 184 10.16 27.52 23.07
CA ASN A 184 9.17 28.27 22.27
C ASN A 184 7.74 27.73 22.42
N LEU A 185 7.60 26.41 22.61
CA LEU A 185 6.33 25.69 22.61
C LEU A 185 6.07 24.95 23.93
N GLY A 186 6.86 25.19 24.98
CA GLY A 186 6.71 24.55 26.30
C GLY A 186 5.40 24.87 27.02
N TRP A 187 4.65 25.87 26.54
CA TRP A 187 3.28 26.15 26.98
C TRP A 187 2.29 25.05 26.53
N ILE A 188 2.63 24.28 25.50
CA ILE A 188 1.84 23.12 25.05
C ILE A 188 2.22 21.93 25.92
N PRO A 189 1.25 21.20 26.52
CA PRO A 189 1.51 20.03 27.36
C PRO A 189 2.35 18.92 26.69
N LEU A 190 2.41 18.88 25.35
CA LEU A 190 3.23 17.96 24.57
C LEU A 190 4.72 18.25 24.67
N PHE A 191 5.11 19.52 24.79
CA PHE A 191 6.51 19.99 24.80
C PHE A 191 6.92 20.61 26.14
N GLY A 192 6.02 20.66 27.11
CA GLY A 192 6.32 21.08 28.47
C GLY A 192 7.04 19.99 29.28
N GLY A 193 7.78 20.42 30.30
CA GLY A 193 8.53 19.54 31.20
C GLY A 193 10.04 19.64 31.01
N PRO A 194 10.84 18.96 31.86
CA PRO A 194 12.29 18.96 31.73
C PRO A 194 12.68 18.33 30.39
N VAL A 195 13.54 19.03 29.65
CA VAL A 195 14.06 18.54 28.37
C VAL A 195 14.98 17.36 28.64
N THR A 196 14.93 16.36 27.76
CA THR A 196 15.85 15.23 27.81
C THR A 196 17.30 15.66 27.62
N THR A 197 18.22 15.07 28.37
CA THR A 197 19.67 15.25 28.17
C THR A 197 20.25 14.17 27.28
N THR A 198 19.60 13.00 27.24
CA THR A 198 20.07 11.84 26.50
C THR A 198 19.39 11.66 25.14
N GLY A 199 18.29 12.36 24.87
CA GLY A 199 17.49 12.21 23.65
C GLY A 199 16.54 11.01 23.68
N SER A 200 16.54 10.21 24.75
CA SER A 200 15.70 9.01 24.91
C SER A 200 14.25 9.37 25.17
N THR A 201 13.53 9.66 24.09
CA THR A 201 12.15 10.18 24.12
C THR A 201 11.22 9.39 23.23
N ILE A 202 9.91 9.47 23.51
CA ILE A 202 8.89 8.88 22.65
C ILE A 202 8.87 9.49 21.24
N LEU A 203 9.22 10.78 21.11
CA LEU A 203 9.38 11.42 19.80
C LEU A 203 10.51 10.76 18.99
N ALA A 204 11.67 10.55 19.61
CA ALA A 204 12.79 9.87 18.95
C ALA A 204 12.41 8.46 18.49
N GLY A 205 11.79 7.69 19.39
CA GLY A 205 11.30 6.34 19.05
C GLY A 205 10.27 6.37 17.91
N ALA A 206 9.28 7.26 17.98
CA ALA A 206 8.23 7.36 16.97
C ALA A 206 8.74 7.85 15.60
N LEU A 207 9.76 8.70 15.55
CA LEU A 207 10.38 9.11 14.29
C LEU A 207 11.16 7.97 13.64
N VAL A 208 11.85 7.15 14.42
CA VAL A 208 12.49 5.93 13.89
C VAL A 208 11.43 4.95 13.38
N LEU A 209 10.33 4.76 14.12
CA LEU A 209 9.18 3.99 13.64
C LEU A 209 8.61 4.55 12.34
N ALA A 210 8.49 5.87 12.22
CA ALA A 210 8.00 6.52 11.01
C ALA A 210 8.87 6.11 9.82
N VAL A 211 10.19 6.18 9.95
CA VAL A 211 11.15 5.74 8.92
C VAL A 211 10.99 4.26 8.59
N MET A 212 10.71 3.41 9.58
CA MET A 212 10.52 1.97 9.36
C MET A 212 9.22 1.60 8.65
N ILE A 213 8.15 2.39 8.79
CA ILE A 213 6.88 2.15 8.08
C ILE A 213 6.84 2.83 6.70
N LEU A 214 7.74 3.78 6.43
CA LEU A 214 7.85 4.47 5.13
C LEU A 214 7.93 3.49 3.95
N PRO A 215 8.78 2.44 3.94
CA PRO A 215 8.87 1.52 2.81
C PRO A 215 7.55 0.83 2.48
N ILE A 216 6.80 0.45 3.50
CA ILE A 216 5.52 -0.24 3.36
C ILE A 216 4.48 0.69 2.76
N ILE A 217 4.34 1.90 3.32
CA ILE A 217 3.35 2.87 2.85
C ILE A 217 3.70 3.31 1.43
N THR A 218 4.98 3.54 1.16
CA THR A 218 5.46 4.04 -0.13
C THR A 218 5.29 3.01 -1.24
N SER A 219 5.78 1.77 -1.05
CA SER A 219 5.73 0.73 -2.09
C SER A 219 4.29 0.38 -2.48
N ILE A 220 3.41 0.22 -1.49
CA ILE A 220 2.01 -0.13 -1.72
C ILE A 220 1.26 1.03 -2.35
N SER A 221 1.41 2.25 -1.82
CA SER A 221 0.74 3.44 -2.39
C SER A 221 1.20 3.70 -3.83
N ARG A 222 2.49 3.51 -4.14
CA ARG A 222 3.05 3.64 -5.49
C ARG A 222 2.38 2.68 -6.47
N GLU A 223 2.25 1.42 -6.08
CA GLU A 223 1.59 0.40 -6.92
C GLU A 223 0.12 0.75 -7.18
N ILE A 224 -0.60 1.20 -6.15
CA ILE A 224 -2.01 1.62 -6.30
C ILE A 224 -2.13 2.84 -7.23
N PHE A 225 -1.22 3.81 -7.10
CA PHE A 225 -1.21 4.99 -7.95
C PHE A 225 -1.00 4.63 -9.42
N LEU A 226 -0.06 3.74 -9.72
CA LEU A 226 0.22 3.27 -11.08
C LEU A 226 -0.93 2.44 -11.69
N GLN A 227 -1.83 1.90 -10.87
CA GLN A 227 -3.02 1.18 -11.33
C GLN A 227 -4.21 2.09 -11.64
N THR A 228 -4.06 3.41 -11.53
CA THR A 228 -5.10 4.37 -11.90
C THR A 228 -5.39 4.25 -13.42
N PRO A 229 -6.67 4.25 -13.85
CA PRO A 229 -6.99 4.14 -15.27
C PRO A 229 -6.42 5.31 -16.06
N ARG A 230 -5.50 5.01 -16.99
CA ARG A 230 -4.84 6.02 -17.84
C ARG A 230 -5.81 6.92 -18.58
N LEU A 231 -6.94 6.38 -19.03
CA LEU A 231 -7.99 7.15 -19.71
C LEU A 231 -8.49 8.32 -18.86
N ASN A 232 -8.62 8.15 -17.55
CA ASN A 232 -9.07 9.23 -16.66
C ASN A 232 -7.99 10.31 -16.49
N GLU A 233 -6.71 9.92 -16.46
CA GLU A 233 -5.58 10.85 -16.36
C GLU A 233 -5.41 11.64 -17.65
N GLU A 234 -5.38 10.95 -18.79
CA GLU A 234 -5.24 11.55 -20.12
C GLU A 234 -6.43 12.46 -20.45
N ALA A 235 -7.66 12.06 -20.10
CA ALA A 235 -8.84 12.91 -20.28
C ALA A 235 -8.78 14.19 -19.43
N ALA A 236 -8.33 14.10 -18.17
CA ALA A 236 -8.17 15.28 -17.33
C ALA A 236 -7.15 16.26 -17.93
N LEU A 237 -5.99 15.74 -18.38
CA LEU A 237 -4.96 16.56 -19.04
C LEU A 237 -5.46 17.16 -20.36
N ALA A 238 -6.24 16.41 -21.15
CA ALA A 238 -6.82 16.89 -22.41
C ALA A 238 -7.85 18.01 -22.21
N LEU A 239 -8.51 18.07 -21.04
CA LEU A 239 -9.39 19.17 -20.64
C LEU A 239 -8.62 20.39 -20.10
N GLY A 240 -7.29 20.41 -20.21
CA GLY A 240 -6.43 21.51 -19.77
C GLY A 240 -6.08 21.47 -18.28
N ALA A 241 -6.37 20.37 -17.56
CA ALA A 241 -5.98 20.25 -16.16
C ALA A 241 -4.46 20.19 -16.02
N THR A 242 -3.94 20.83 -14.97
CA THR A 242 -2.54 20.69 -14.56
C THR A 242 -2.29 19.29 -13.99
N ARG A 243 -1.01 18.87 -13.90
CA ARG A 243 -0.64 17.56 -13.31
C ARG A 243 -1.19 17.38 -11.90
N TRP A 244 -1.17 18.43 -11.08
CA TRP A 244 -1.70 18.38 -9.73
C TRP A 244 -3.23 18.23 -9.70
N GLU A 245 -3.94 18.93 -10.59
CA GLU A 245 -5.38 18.79 -10.73
C GLU A 245 -5.77 17.40 -11.22
N MET A 246 -5.06 16.86 -12.21
CA MET A 246 -5.23 15.47 -12.66
C MET A 246 -5.07 14.49 -11.50
N ILE A 247 -4.01 14.63 -10.68
CA ILE A 247 -3.78 13.76 -9.52
C ILE A 247 -4.92 13.89 -8.50
N ARG A 248 -5.37 15.11 -8.23
CA ARG A 248 -6.45 15.36 -7.26
C ARG A 248 -7.80 14.81 -7.72
N LEU A 249 -8.07 14.84 -9.03
CA LEU A 249 -9.36 14.45 -9.61
C LEU A 249 -9.43 12.99 -10.06
N ALA A 250 -8.33 12.40 -10.53
CA ALA A 250 -8.28 11.02 -11.03
C ALA A 250 -7.58 10.08 -10.05
N VAL A 251 -6.34 10.38 -9.67
CA VAL A 251 -5.46 9.46 -8.92
C VAL A 251 -5.91 9.29 -7.47
N PHE A 252 -6.03 10.39 -6.70
CA PHE A 252 -6.43 10.27 -5.30
C PHE A 252 -7.79 9.61 -5.10
N PRO A 253 -8.86 9.95 -5.85
CA PRO A 253 -10.15 9.30 -5.69
C PRO A 253 -10.11 7.79 -5.97
N TYR A 254 -9.32 7.37 -6.96
CA TYR A 254 -9.11 5.96 -7.27
C TYR A 254 -8.30 5.24 -6.18
N ALA A 255 -7.22 5.87 -5.72
CA ALA A 255 -6.30 5.29 -4.76
C ALA A 255 -6.73 5.37 -3.29
N LYS A 256 -7.80 6.12 -2.96
CA LYS A 256 -8.28 6.34 -1.57
C LYS A 256 -8.34 5.08 -0.72
N SER A 257 -8.99 4.01 -1.22
CA SER A 257 -9.10 2.76 -0.46
C SER A 257 -7.76 2.04 -0.33
N GLY A 258 -6.91 2.16 -1.34
CA GLY A 258 -5.58 1.55 -1.32
C GLY A 258 -4.62 2.28 -0.37
N ILE A 259 -4.59 3.62 -0.38
CA ILE A 259 -3.78 4.43 0.55
C ILE A 259 -4.17 4.11 2.00
N VAL A 260 -5.47 4.00 2.28
CA VAL A 260 -5.96 3.61 3.61
C VAL A 260 -5.41 2.23 3.98
N SER A 261 -5.51 1.24 3.09
CA SER A 261 -4.95 -0.10 3.33
C SER A 261 -3.42 -0.09 3.54
N ALA A 262 -2.67 0.69 2.75
CA ALA A 262 -1.22 0.83 2.89
C ALA A 262 -0.83 1.43 4.24
N THR A 263 -1.53 2.49 4.64
CA THR A 263 -1.35 3.18 5.92
C THR A 263 -1.66 2.25 7.09
N LEU A 264 -2.73 1.46 6.98
CA LEU A 264 -3.12 0.49 8.00
C LEU A 264 -2.12 -0.67 8.14
N LEU A 265 -1.55 -1.14 7.03
CA LEU A 265 -0.48 -2.14 7.09
C LEU A 265 0.76 -1.59 7.80
N GLY A 266 1.11 -0.33 7.52
CA GLY A 266 2.14 0.40 8.25
C GLY A 266 1.83 0.53 9.75
N LEU A 267 0.59 0.88 10.10
CA LEU A 267 0.13 0.93 11.49
C LEU A 267 0.26 -0.43 12.19
N GLY A 268 -0.13 -1.52 11.54
CA GLY A 268 0.05 -2.87 12.08
C GLY A 268 1.50 -3.20 12.40
N ARG A 269 2.44 -2.77 11.55
CA ARG A 269 3.88 -2.87 11.82
C ARG A 269 4.31 -1.99 13.00
N ALA A 270 3.83 -0.75 13.09
CA ALA A 270 4.20 0.16 14.17
C ALA A 270 3.69 -0.32 15.55
N LEU A 271 2.47 -0.85 15.62
CA LEU A 271 1.90 -1.40 16.86
C LEU A 271 2.70 -2.58 17.40
N GLY A 272 3.22 -3.41 16.49
CA GLY A 272 4.00 -4.59 16.82
C GLY A 272 5.52 -4.36 16.87
N GLU A 273 6.00 -3.12 16.77
CA GLU A 273 7.44 -2.88 16.80
C GLU A 273 7.99 -3.05 18.22
N THR A 274 8.98 -3.92 18.33
CA THR A 274 9.55 -4.37 19.61
C THR A 274 10.90 -3.75 19.87
N MET A 275 11.87 -4.04 18.99
CA MET A 275 13.28 -3.87 19.32
C MET A 275 13.78 -2.48 18.99
N ALA A 276 13.31 -1.86 17.90
CA ALA A 276 13.72 -0.48 17.59
C ALA A 276 13.28 0.47 18.71
N ILE A 277 12.04 0.33 19.19
CA ILE A 277 11.50 1.15 20.28
C ILE A 277 12.22 0.87 21.61
N ALA A 278 12.41 -0.41 21.97
CA ALA A 278 13.03 -0.81 23.23
C ALA A 278 14.44 -0.26 23.40
N LEU A 279 15.18 -0.05 22.31
CA LEU A 279 16.54 0.51 22.34
C LEU A 279 16.58 2.04 22.51
N ILE A 280 15.57 2.75 22.00
CA ILE A 280 15.61 4.22 21.91
C ILE A 280 14.94 4.88 23.12
N ILE A 281 13.77 4.37 23.51
CA ILE A 281 12.95 4.98 24.55
C ILE A 281 13.45 4.56 25.93
N SER A 282 13.50 5.51 26.86
CA SER A 282 13.72 5.18 28.28
C SER A 282 12.45 4.56 28.88
N PRO A 283 12.50 3.32 29.40
CA PRO A 283 11.33 2.57 29.85
C PRO A 283 10.66 3.19 31.08
N ALA A 284 9.40 3.63 30.95
CA ALA A 284 8.55 3.94 32.09
C ALA A 284 7.11 3.46 31.85
N ILE A 285 6.48 2.91 32.89
CA ILE A 285 5.10 2.42 32.86
C ILE A 285 4.18 3.48 33.49
N LEU A 286 3.93 4.54 32.73
CA LEU A 286 3.07 5.66 33.10
C LEU A 286 2.33 6.20 31.89
N VAL A 287 1.23 6.93 32.11
CA VAL A 287 0.51 7.62 31.04
C VAL A 287 1.03 9.04 30.94
N SER A 288 1.65 9.37 29.81
CA SER A 288 2.16 10.71 29.54
C SER A 288 1.94 11.05 28.07
N VAL A 289 1.56 12.30 27.82
CA VAL A 289 1.40 12.86 26.46
C VAL A 289 2.67 13.62 26.04
N ARG A 290 3.63 13.78 26.97
CA ARG A 290 4.87 14.55 26.71
C ARG A 290 5.74 13.81 25.71
N LEU A 291 6.27 14.57 24.75
CA LEU A 291 7.02 14.04 23.62
C LEU A 291 8.54 14.10 23.82
N ILE A 292 9.02 15.07 24.58
CA ILE A 292 10.45 15.41 24.69
C ILE A 292 11.03 15.23 26.10
N THR A 293 10.20 14.80 27.05
CA THR A 293 10.57 14.70 28.46
C THR A 293 11.16 13.34 28.80
N GLU A 294 12.33 13.35 29.42
CA GLU A 294 13.00 12.14 29.90
C GLU A 294 12.31 11.56 31.14
N GLY A 295 12.25 10.23 31.23
CA GLY A 295 11.62 9.52 32.35
C GLY A 295 10.09 9.59 32.40
N GLN A 296 9.45 10.31 31.47
CA GLN A 296 7.99 10.37 31.31
C GLN A 296 7.54 9.73 29.99
N ASN A 297 8.27 8.74 29.49
CA ASN A 297 7.96 8.06 28.25
C ASN A 297 7.16 6.79 28.52
N SER A 298 5.95 6.71 27.97
CA SER A 298 5.15 5.50 28.05
C SER A 298 5.78 4.37 27.22
N GLN A 299 6.14 3.28 27.89
CA GLN A 299 6.66 2.08 27.23
C GLN A 299 5.59 1.36 26.41
N THR A 300 5.99 0.67 25.35
CA THR A 300 5.07 -0.12 24.51
C THR A 300 4.92 -1.54 25.02
N ILE A 301 3.78 -2.17 24.73
CA ILE A 301 3.52 -3.57 25.09
C ILE A 301 4.63 -4.50 24.57
N ALA A 302 4.99 -4.36 23.30
CA ALA A 302 5.97 -5.24 22.66
C ALA A 302 7.36 -5.11 23.31
N ALA A 303 7.83 -3.89 23.55
CA ALA A 303 9.10 -3.64 24.26
C ALA A 303 9.05 -4.16 25.71
N ASN A 304 7.93 -3.97 26.40
CA ASN A 304 7.72 -4.49 27.76
C ASN A 304 7.81 -6.01 27.83
N ILE A 305 7.20 -6.73 26.88
CA ILE A 305 7.33 -8.18 26.79
C ILE A 305 8.80 -8.57 26.55
N ALA A 306 9.46 -7.97 25.56
CA ALA A 306 10.83 -8.34 25.21
C ALA A 306 11.85 -8.12 26.34
N LEU A 307 11.73 -7.01 27.08
CA LEU A 307 12.66 -6.66 28.15
C LEU A 307 12.42 -7.47 29.43
N ASN A 308 11.16 -7.74 29.78
CA ASN A 308 10.82 -8.32 31.08
C ASN A 308 10.59 -9.84 31.04
N PHE A 309 10.25 -10.42 29.88
CA PHE A 309 9.97 -11.87 29.80
C PHE A 309 11.15 -12.77 30.25
N PRO A 310 12.42 -12.47 29.93
CA PRO A 310 13.55 -13.31 30.34
C PRO A 310 13.77 -13.36 31.87
N ILE A 311 13.40 -12.29 32.57
CA ILE A 311 13.62 -12.13 34.03
C ILE A 311 12.35 -12.34 34.86
N ALA A 312 11.20 -12.55 34.21
CA ALA A 312 9.90 -12.67 34.87
C ALA A 312 9.71 -14.02 35.57
N THR A 313 9.08 -13.97 36.75
CA THR A 313 8.53 -15.14 37.46
C THR A 313 7.31 -15.72 36.74
N THR A 314 6.79 -16.87 37.19
CA THR A 314 5.66 -17.56 36.54
C THR A 314 4.44 -16.65 36.37
N LEU A 315 3.97 -16.02 37.45
CA LEU A 315 2.78 -15.16 37.40
C LEU A 315 3.05 -13.83 36.66
N GLN A 316 4.28 -13.31 36.69
CA GLN A 316 4.68 -12.16 35.87
C GLN A 316 4.69 -12.51 34.38
N ARG A 317 5.08 -13.72 33.99
CA ARG A 317 4.99 -14.18 32.59
C ARG A 317 3.55 -14.25 32.13
N ASP A 318 2.64 -14.75 32.96
CA ASP A 318 1.21 -14.74 32.67
C ASP A 318 0.69 -13.30 32.49
N ALA A 319 1.16 -12.35 33.30
CA ALA A 319 0.83 -10.92 33.14
C ALA A 319 1.37 -10.34 31.83
N LEU A 320 2.61 -10.66 31.45
CA LEU A 320 3.21 -10.26 30.16
C LEU A 320 2.46 -10.87 28.98
N ILE A 321 2.08 -12.15 29.05
CA ILE A 321 1.22 -12.81 28.05
C ILE A 321 -0.13 -12.09 27.97
N GLY A 322 -0.70 -11.68 29.11
CA GLY A 322 -1.91 -10.85 29.16
C GLY A 322 -1.76 -9.49 28.49
N THR A 323 -0.60 -8.82 28.60
CA THR A 323 -0.34 -7.60 27.81
C THR A 323 -0.31 -7.92 26.31
N GLY A 324 0.23 -9.07 25.92
CA GLY A 324 0.22 -9.57 24.53
C GLY A 324 -1.20 -9.85 24.01
N LEU A 325 -2.09 -10.38 24.85
CA LEU A 325 -3.51 -10.50 24.55
C LEU A 325 -4.14 -9.13 24.22
N MET A 326 -3.83 -8.09 24.99
CA MET A 326 -4.34 -6.75 24.70
C MET A 326 -3.79 -6.19 23.39
N LEU A 327 -2.52 -6.43 23.07
CA LEU A 327 -1.97 -6.04 21.77
C LEU A 327 -2.67 -6.77 20.61
N PHE A 328 -3.00 -8.06 20.79
CA PHE A 328 -3.76 -8.84 19.82
C PHE A 328 -5.18 -8.26 19.62
N VAL A 329 -5.88 -7.93 20.72
CA VAL A 329 -7.20 -7.28 20.67
C VAL A 329 -7.14 -5.93 19.95
N ILE A 330 -6.15 -5.09 20.26
CA ILE A 330 -5.94 -3.80 19.61
C ILE A 330 -5.70 -3.99 18.11
N SER A 331 -4.84 -4.93 17.73
CA SER A 331 -4.57 -5.24 16.31
C SER A 331 -5.84 -5.70 15.58
N LEU A 332 -6.63 -6.57 16.19
CA LEU A 332 -7.92 -6.99 15.63
C LEU A 332 -8.91 -5.83 15.50
N ALA A 333 -9.00 -4.98 16.51
CA ALA A 333 -9.90 -3.83 16.51
C ALA A 333 -9.53 -2.85 15.38
N VAL A 334 -8.25 -2.48 15.28
CA VAL A 334 -7.73 -1.60 14.22
C VAL A 334 -8.01 -2.20 12.84
N ASN A 335 -7.69 -3.47 12.63
CA ASN A 335 -7.92 -4.16 11.35
C ASN A 335 -9.41 -4.34 11.00
N SER A 336 -10.29 -4.42 12.00
CA SER A 336 -11.74 -4.51 11.79
C SER A 336 -12.32 -3.15 11.42
N ILE A 337 -11.97 -2.09 12.15
CA ILE A 337 -12.38 -0.71 11.87
C ILE A 337 -11.94 -0.30 10.46
N ALA A 338 -10.69 -0.61 10.09
CA ALA A 338 -10.15 -0.47 8.76
C ALA A 338 -11.06 -1.04 7.65
N ARG A 339 -11.42 -2.31 7.79
CA ARG A 339 -12.27 -3.02 6.82
C ARG A 339 -13.65 -2.39 6.72
N LEU A 340 -14.23 -1.96 7.83
CA LEU A 340 -15.51 -1.26 7.85
C LEU A 340 -15.45 0.07 7.09
N ILE A 341 -14.39 0.87 7.29
CA ILE A 341 -14.20 2.16 6.62
C ILE A 341 -14.02 1.98 5.09
N VAL A 342 -13.28 0.96 4.67
CA VAL A 342 -13.03 0.68 3.25
C VAL A 342 -14.27 0.12 2.56
N ASN A 343 -14.95 -0.85 3.19
CA ASN A 343 -16.11 -1.52 2.60
C ASN A 343 -17.37 -0.63 2.58
N GLY A 344 -17.54 0.25 3.57
CA GLY A 344 -18.68 1.17 3.64
C GLY A 344 -18.77 2.14 2.45
N LYS A 345 -17.65 2.41 1.75
CA LYS A 345 -17.62 3.31 0.59
C LYS A 345 -17.95 2.63 -0.74
N ARG A 346 -17.81 1.30 -0.85
CA ARG A 346 -18.23 0.54 -2.06
C ARG A 346 -19.75 0.49 -2.24
N GLY A 347 -20.53 0.68 -1.17
CA GLY A 347 -22.00 0.61 -1.19
C GLY A 347 -22.76 1.88 -1.60
N LYS A 348 -22.08 3.01 -1.85
CA LYS A 348 -22.71 4.29 -2.21
C LYS A 348 -22.55 4.71 -3.69
N ARG A 349 -22.11 3.80 -4.57
CA ARG A 349 -22.44 3.96 -5.99
C ARG A 349 -23.91 3.60 -6.13
N LYS A 350 -24.79 4.61 -6.01
CA LYS A 350 -26.20 4.52 -6.40
C LYS A 350 -26.22 3.75 -7.72
N LYS A 351 -26.81 2.56 -7.70
CA LYS A 351 -27.23 1.84 -8.89
C LYS A 351 -28.24 2.79 -9.54
N GLY A 352 -27.76 3.74 -10.34
CA GLY A 352 -28.61 4.48 -11.25
C GLY A 352 -29.36 3.41 -12.02
N LYS A 353 -30.68 3.42 -11.89
CA LYS A 353 -31.54 2.65 -12.78
C LYS A 353 -31.39 3.27 -14.16
N ASP A 354 -30.28 2.99 -14.84
CA ASP A 354 -30.25 3.06 -16.27
C ASP A 354 -31.04 1.83 -16.71
N LYS A 355 -32.35 2.02 -16.87
CA LYS A 355 -33.13 1.14 -17.74
C LYS A 355 -32.33 1.08 -19.05
N PRO A 356 -32.05 -0.10 -19.62
CA PRO A 356 -31.68 -0.13 -21.02
C PRO A 356 -32.81 0.57 -21.76
N SER A 357 -32.54 1.75 -22.33
CA SER A 357 -33.46 2.36 -23.27
C SER A 357 -33.56 1.35 -24.41
N THR A 358 -34.71 0.70 -24.51
CA THR A 358 -35.11 0.00 -25.71
C THR A 358 -34.86 0.98 -26.86
N PRO A 359 -34.12 0.59 -27.91
CA PRO A 359 -34.11 1.38 -29.13
C PRO A 359 -35.57 1.58 -29.52
N GLY A 360 -36.01 2.83 -29.62
CA GLY A 360 -37.31 3.11 -30.21
C GLY A 360 -37.36 2.47 -31.60
N PRO A 361 -38.53 2.01 -32.08
CA PRO A 361 -38.63 1.49 -33.43
C PRO A 361 -38.02 2.53 -34.36
N LEU A 362 -37.06 2.12 -35.20
CA LEU A 362 -36.54 2.99 -36.25
C LEU A 362 -37.75 3.57 -36.95
N SER A 363 -37.90 4.89 -36.88
CA SER A 363 -38.84 5.61 -37.71
C SER A 363 -38.53 5.18 -39.14
N THR A 364 -39.51 4.54 -39.75
CA THR A 364 -39.53 4.21 -41.17
C THR A 364 -39.11 5.45 -41.94
N LEU A 365 -37.92 5.41 -42.54
CA LEU A 365 -37.57 6.36 -43.59
C LEU A 365 -38.65 6.24 -44.66
N PRO A 366 -39.28 7.33 -45.12
CA PRO A 366 -40.21 7.25 -46.23
C PRO A 366 -39.46 6.71 -47.44
N SER A 367 -39.94 5.60 -47.99
CA SER A 367 -39.57 5.14 -49.32
C SER A 367 -40.11 6.16 -50.33
N GLY A 368 -39.29 7.16 -50.63
CA GLY A 368 -39.55 8.20 -51.64
C GLY A 368 -38.40 8.24 -52.64
N ASP A 369 -38.76 8.25 -53.92
CA ASP A 369 -37.91 8.10 -55.10
C ASP A 369 -36.60 8.90 -55.09
N PHE A 370 -35.47 8.18 -55.16
CA PHE A 370 -34.18 8.73 -55.61
C PHE A 370 -34.13 8.77 -57.14
N ALA A 371 -35.07 9.48 -57.75
CA ALA A 371 -35.14 9.66 -59.19
C ALA A 371 -35.55 11.08 -59.59
N SER A 372 -34.99 12.10 -58.95
CA SER A 372 -34.97 13.47 -59.47
C SER A 372 -34.13 14.39 -58.57
N ALA A 373 -32.81 14.42 -58.78
CA ALA A 373 -31.98 15.54 -58.36
C ALA A 373 -30.81 15.65 -59.33
N THR A 374 -31.11 16.22 -60.49
CA THR A 374 -30.17 16.66 -61.50
C THR A 374 -29.36 17.84 -60.99
N ALA A 375 -28.09 17.87 -61.38
CA ALA A 375 -27.10 18.92 -61.16
C ALA A 375 -27.57 20.33 -61.57
N ILE A 376 -26.99 21.35 -60.90
CA ILE A 376 -26.91 22.82 -61.15
C ILE A 376 -26.80 23.43 -59.72
N ASP A 377 -25.85 24.25 -59.27
CA ASP A 377 -24.88 25.15 -59.89
C ASP A 377 -23.79 25.46 -58.83
N VAL A 378 -22.50 25.24 -59.12
CA VAL A 378 -21.37 25.88 -58.39
C VAL A 378 -20.33 26.27 -59.43
N VAL A 379 -20.64 27.32 -60.20
CA VAL A 379 -19.68 28.10 -60.98
C VAL A 379 -20.08 29.57 -60.92
N ALA A 380 -19.34 30.37 -60.15
CA ALA A 380 -18.92 31.72 -60.54
C ALA A 380 -18.13 32.36 -59.39
N GLY A 381 -16.90 32.82 -59.68
CA GLY A 381 -16.20 33.81 -58.86
C GLY A 381 -14.76 33.47 -58.46
N THR A 382 -13.86 33.33 -59.44
CA THR A 382 -12.43 33.59 -59.23
C THR A 382 -12.17 35.10 -59.15
N PRO A 383 -11.05 35.51 -58.53
CA PRO A 383 -10.07 36.27 -59.31
C PRO A 383 -8.67 35.63 -59.27
N ARG A 384 -7.97 35.77 -60.40
CA ARG A 384 -6.60 35.31 -60.68
C ARG A 384 -5.54 36.26 -60.09
N ILE A 385 -4.34 35.72 -59.88
CA ILE A 385 -2.97 36.19 -60.21
C ILE A 385 -2.05 35.38 -59.27
N GLY A 386 -1.00 34.65 -59.64
CA GLY A 386 -0.29 34.38 -60.88
C GLY A 386 0.86 33.43 -60.47
N VAL A 387 1.16 32.42 -61.29
CA VAL A 387 2.22 31.43 -61.06
C VAL A 387 3.54 31.98 -61.56
N SER A 388 4.61 31.82 -60.79
CA SER A 388 5.95 31.62 -61.36
C SER A 388 6.76 30.70 -60.45
N ASP A 389 7.18 29.61 -61.08
CA ASP A 389 8.14 28.56 -60.71
C ASP A 389 9.30 29.01 -59.82
N ILE A 390 9.80 28.11 -58.97
CA ILE A 390 11.23 27.84 -58.77
C ILE A 390 11.38 26.45 -58.12
N GLU A 391 12.15 25.61 -58.80
CA GLU A 391 12.70 24.31 -58.38
C GLU A 391 13.52 24.39 -57.07
N GLY A 392 13.79 23.23 -56.45
CA GLY A 392 14.54 23.07 -55.18
C GLY A 392 16.01 23.58 -55.21
N PRO A 393 16.87 23.27 -54.21
CA PRO A 393 16.96 21.99 -53.47
C PRO A 393 17.24 22.11 -51.95
N THR A 394 17.20 20.98 -51.24
CA THR A 394 17.96 20.74 -49.99
C THR A 394 19.45 20.54 -50.33
N PRO A 395 20.42 21.00 -49.51
CA PRO A 395 21.06 20.07 -48.57
C PRO A 395 21.64 20.68 -47.27
N GLU A 396 22.14 19.74 -46.47
CA GLU A 396 22.92 19.71 -45.21
C GLU A 396 23.89 20.85 -44.83
N GLU A 397 24.28 20.78 -43.55
CA GLU A 397 25.41 21.39 -42.82
C GLU A 397 25.31 22.88 -42.42
N ASP A 398 25.18 23.14 -41.12
CA ASP A 398 26.30 23.77 -40.39
C ASP A 398 26.18 23.64 -38.86
N ILE A 399 27.37 23.52 -38.27
CA ILE A 399 27.69 23.24 -36.88
C ILE A 399 27.71 24.56 -36.07
N GLU A 400 27.69 24.42 -34.74
CA GLU A 400 28.36 25.30 -33.77
C GLU A 400 27.58 26.43 -33.06
N GLY A 401 27.52 26.29 -31.73
CA GLY A 401 27.93 27.38 -30.84
C GLY A 401 26.85 28.25 -30.20
N ALA A 402 26.36 27.84 -29.01
CA ALA A 402 26.03 28.79 -27.95
C ALA A 402 26.02 28.09 -26.58
N ARG A 403 27.19 28.09 -25.92
CA ARG A 403 27.29 28.13 -24.46
C ARG A 403 27.09 29.58 -24.03
N TYR A 404 26.20 29.82 -23.06
CA TYR A 404 26.47 30.54 -21.81
C TYR A 404 25.46 30.09 -20.77
#